data_AF-A0A4Q3VM13-F1
#
_entry.id   AF-A0A4Q3VM13-F1
#
_cell.length_a   1.000
_cell.length_b   1.000
_cell.length_c   1.000
_cell.angle_alpha   90.00
_cell.angle_beta   90.00
_cell.angle_gamma   90.00
#
_symmetry.space_group_name_H-M   'P 1'
#
loop_
_entity.id
_entity.type
_entity.pdbx_description
1 polymer ?
#
loop_
_entity_poly.entity_id
_entity_poly.type
_entity_poly.pdbx_seq_one_letter_code
_entity_poly.pdbx_strand_id
1 'polypeptide(L)'
;MLKIKFFIGLLLMGSLTLSAQTDTSFKLVRLIKGDIVAFTVDNLDNIYILGSTNQVKKLNPNGDSMAVFNDVKKFGQAGLIDVSNPLKVLLYYQDFATVVALDRLLNVRNTIELRKQGIQQVRAIAQSYDNKIWLYDEMESKLKKIDEDGKLLQETPDFRQLFGQAPVPQKIFDQDQL
;
A
#
# COMPACT_ATOMS: atom_id res chain seq x y z
N MET A 1 73.91 -29.90 -13.82
CA MET A 1 73.81 -30.82 -12.66
C MET A 1 73.11 -30.05 -11.54
N LEU A 2 71.95 -30.55 -11.09
CA LEU A 2 71.21 -30.16 -9.87
C LEU A 2 70.70 -28.70 -9.74
N LYS A 3 69.37 -28.51 -9.82
CA LYS A 3 68.52 -27.58 -9.02
C LYS A 3 67.19 -27.27 -9.74
N ILE A 4 66.38 -28.30 -9.94
CA ILE A 4 64.94 -28.16 -10.17
C ILE A 4 64.32 -29.26 -9.31
N LYS A 5 63.67 -28.90 -8.20
CA LYS A 5 62.73 -29.69 -7.37
C LYS A 5 62.68 -29.09 -5.96
N PHE A 6 62.09 -27.90 -5.79
CA PHE A 6 61.66 -27.48 -4.45
C PHE A 6 60.50 -26.46 -4.45
N PHE A 7 59.63 -26.48 -5.47
CA PHE A 7 58.55 -25.48 -5.55
C PHE A 7 57.20 -26.02 -6.05
N ILE A 8 56.92 -27.32 -5.86
CA ILE A 8 55.63 -27.93 -6.22
C ILE A 8 55.19 -28.90 -5.11
N GLY A 9 55.27 -28.47 -3.85
CA GLY A 9 55.00 -29.34 -2.70
C GLY A 9 54.07 -28.76 -1.63
N LEU A 10 53.57 -27.53 -1.79
CA LEU A 10 52.81 -26.85 -0.73
C LEU A 10 51.59 -26.07 -1.26
N LEU A 11 50.96 -26.53 -2.34
CA LEU A 11 49.77 -25.87 -2.89
C LEU A 11 48.60 -26.82 -3.17
N LEU A 12 48.52 -27.93 -2.44
CA LEU A 12 47.53 -29.00 -2.70
C LEU A 12 46.79 -29.52 -1.45
N MET A 13 46.89 -28.85 -0.29
CA MET A 13 46.16 -29.24 0.93
C MET A 13 45.33 -28.11 1.56
N GLY A 14 44.88 -27.16 0.74
CA GLY A 14 43.91 -26.16 1.14
C GLY A 14 42.70 -26.24 0.23
N SER A 15 41.88 -27.29 0.35
CA SER A 15 40.51 -27.25 -0.16
C SER A 15 39.75 -26.22 0.67
N LEU A 16 39.93 -24.95 0.32
CA LEU A 16 39.04 -23.88 0.71
C LEU A 16 37.68 -24.28 0.15
N THR A 17 36.80 -24.75 1.02
CA THR A 17 35.37 -24.82 0.72
C THR A 17 34.91 -23.39 0.50
N LEU A 18 34.98 -22.94 -0.75
CA LEU A 18 34.30 -21.75 -1.23
C LEU A 18 32.81 -22.04 -1.07
N SER A 19 32.25 -21.67 0.08
CA SER A 19 30.81 -21.50 0.20
C SER A 19 30.44 -20.37 -0.76
N ALA A 20 29.89 -20.74 -1.92
CA ALA A 20 29.16 -19.81 -2.75
C ALA A 20 28.17 -19.06 -1.85
N GLN A 21 28.02 -17.75 -2.07
CA GLN A 21 27.01 -16.96 -1.37
C GLN A 21 25.69 -17.70 -1.53
N THR A 22 25.12 -18.20 -0.42
CA THR A 22 23.74 -18.67 -0.44
C THR A 22 22.94 -17.49 -0.92
N ASP A 23 22.45 -17.60 -2.15
CA ASP A 23 21.51 -16.66 -2.73
C ASP A 23 20.45 -16.39 -1.68
N THR A 24 20.02 -15.14 -1.54
CA THR A 24 18.97 -14.75 -0.60
C THR A 24 17.66 -15.33 -1.14
N SER A 25 17.53 -16.64 -1.03
CA SER A 25 16.43 -17.40 -1.60
C SER A 25 15.22 -17.04 -0.78
N PHE A 26 14.25 -16.38 -1.40
CA PHE A 26 12.93 -16.21 -0.82
C PHE A 26 12.40 -17.60 -0.48
N LYS A 27 12.22 -17.87 0.81
CA LYS A 27 11.55 -19.08 1.28
C LYS A 27 10.08 -18.78 1.38
N LEU A 28 9.25 -19.63 0.78
CA LEU A 28 7.81 -19.55 0.99
C LEU A 28 7.54 -19.80 2.48
N VAL A 29 7.21 -18.74 3.21
CA VAL A 29 6.84 -18.82 4.63
C VAL A 29 5.40 -19.28 4.78
N ARG A 30 4.50 -18.79 3.92
CA ARG A 30 3.07 -19.03 4.03
C ARG A 30 2.34 -18.87 2.70
N LEU A 31 1.30 -19.67 2.52
CA LEU A 31 0.33 -19.54 1.43
C LEU A 31 -1.05 -19.23 2.03
N ILE A 32 -1.59 -18.06 1.70
CA ILE A 32 -2.93 -17.65 2.10
C ILE A 32 -3.87 -17.92 0.92
N LYS A 33 -4.91 -18.73 1.15
CA LYS A 33 -5.93 -19.07 0.15
C LYS A 33 -7.29 -18.52 0.57
N GLY A 34 -8.14 -18.23 -0.40
CA GLY A 34 -9.51 -17.81 -0.15
C GLY A 34 -10.06 -16.98 -1.31
N ASP A 35 -11.22 -16.37 -1.05
CA ASP A 35 -11.77 -15.32 -1.91
C ASP A 35 -10.93 -14.04 -1.73
N ILE A 36 -10.06 -13.78 -2.71
CA ILE A 36 -9.11 -12.66 -2.72
C ILE A 36 -9.20 -11.99 -4.10
N VAL A 37 -9.80 -10.80 -4.15
CA VAL A 37 -9.80 -9.91 -5.32
C VAL A 37 -8.54 -9.05 -5.32
N ALA A 38 -8.18 -8.52 -4.15
CA ALA A 38 -6.99 -7.70 -3.97
C ALA A 38 -6.47 -7.85 -2.54
N PHE A 39 -5.21 -7.46 -2.32
CA PHE A 39 -4.64 -7.39 -0.98
C PHE A 39 -3.60 -6.27 -0.86
N THR A 40 -3.33 -5.87 0.38
CA THR A 40 -2.21 -4.99 0.74
C THR A 40 -1.68 -5.36 2.12
N VAL A 41 -0.48 -4.90 2.45
CA VAL A 41 0.20 -5.18 3.72
C VAL A 41 0.63 -3.85 4.34
N ASP A 42 0.44 -3.70 5.65
CA ASP A 42 0.90 -2.53 6.38
C ASP A 42 2.35 -2.69 6.87
N ASN A 43 2.92 -1.64 7.47
CA ASN A 43 4.29 -1.66 8.01
C ASN A 43 4.48 -2.52 9.27
N LEU A 44 3.40 -3.14 9.78
CA LEU A 44 3.41 -4.09 10.90
C LEU A 44 3.15 -5.53 10.41
N ASP A 45 3.29 -5.78 9.11
CA ASP A 45 3.03 -7.04 8.43
C ASP A 45 1.58 -7.55 8.56
N ASN A 46 0.62 -6.70 8.95
CA ASN A 46 -0.78 -7.08 8.89
C ASN A 46 -1.25 -7.10 7.44
N ILE A 47 -2.01 -8.12 7.09
CA ILE A 47 -2.45 -8.38 5.73
C ILE A 47 -3.91 -8.00 5.61
N TYR A 48 -4.24 -7.17 4.64
CA TYR A 48 -5.59 -6.73 4.35
C TYR A 48 -6.05 -7.34 3.03
N ILE A 49 -7.13 -8.10 3.08
CA ILE A 49 -7.68 -8.82 1.94
C ILE A 49 -9.04 -8.24 1.58
N LEU A 50 -9.23 -7.91 0.31
CA LEU A 50 -10.52 -7.57 -0.27
C LEU A 50 -11.11 -8.81 -0.94
N GLY A 51 -12.27 -9.27 -0.48
CA GLY A 51 -13.01 -10.38 -1.09
C GLY A 51 -13.96 -9.92 -2.21
N SER A 52 -14.50 -10.86 -2.99
CA SER A 52 -15.44 -10.59 -4.09
C SER A 52 -16.78 -10.02 -3.62
N THR A 53 -17.12 -10.25 -2.35
CA THR A 53 -18.30 -9.64 -1.70
C THR A 53 -18.04 -8.22 -1.21
N ASN A 54 -16.85 -7.65 -1.48
CA ASN A 54 -16.42 -6.35 -0.98
C ASN A 54 -16.21 -6.27 0.56
N GLN A 55 -16.06 -7.43 1.19
CA GLN A 55 -15.60 -7.54 2.56
C GLN A 55 -14.09 -7.27 2.63
N VAL A 56 -13.67 -6.46 3.60
CA VAL A 56 -12.26 -6.30 3.95
C VAL A 56 -11.95 -7.15 5.18
N LYS A 57 -10.97 -8.04 5.08
CA LYS A 57 -10.49 -8.88 6.18
C LYS A 57 -9.07 -8.49 6.53
N LYS A 58 -8.81 -8.23 7.81
CA LYS A 58 -7.46 -8.01 8.35
C LYS A 58 -6.95 -9.29 9.01
N LEU A 59 -5.75 -9.71 8.62
CA LEU A 59 -5.02 -10.82 9.21
C LEU A 59 -3.76 -10.28 9.91
N ASN A 60 -3.31 -10.97 10.94
CA ASN A 60 -2.00 -10.70 11.56
C ASN A 60 -0.86 -11.26 10.67
N PRO A 61 0.41 -11.02 11.03
CA PRO A 61 1.56 -11.56 10.27
C PRO A 61 1.60 -13.10 10.21
N ASN A 62 0.97 -13.77 11.19
CA ASN A 62 0.81 -15.22 11.21
C ASN A 62 -0.34 -15.72 10.32
N GLY A 63 -1.09 -14.82 9.66
CA GLY A 63 -2.24 -15.15 8.82
C GLY A 63 -3.53 -15.46 9.59
N ASP A 64 -3.58 -15.21 10.90
CA ASP A 64 -4.79 -15.38 11.69
C ASP A 64 -5.72 -14.17 11.52
N SER A 65 -7.02 -14.41 11.47
CA SER A 65 -8.03 -13.36 11.34
C SER A 65 -8.06 -12.47 12.57
N MET A 66 -7.95 -11.15 12.37
CA MET A 66 -8.02 -10.15 13.44
C MET A 66 -9.34 -9.38 13.43
N ALA A 67 -9.77 -8.92 12.26
CA ALA A 67 -10.94 -8.07 12.10
C ALA A 67 -11.55 -8.22 10.71
N VAL A 68 -12.84 -7.89 10.60
CA VAL A 68 -13.59 -7.93 9.35
C VAL A 68 -14.44 -6.67 9.26
N PHE A 69 -14.42 -6.02 8.10
CA PHE A 69 -15.32 -4.93 7.75
C PHE A 69 -16.19 -5.34 6.57
N ASN A 70 -17.50 -5.16 6.70
CA ASN A 70 -18.48 -5.60 5.73
C ASN A 70 -19.67 -4.62 5.70
N ASP A 71 -19.53 -3.52 4.97
CA ASP A 71 -20.60 -2.51 4.81
C ASP A 71 -20.91 -2.23 3.31
N VAL A 72 -21.00 -3.31 2.55
CA VAL A 72 -21.16 -3.34 1.09
C VAL A 72 -22.45 -2.65 0.66
N LYS A 73 -23.51 -2.81 1.45
CA LYS A 73 -24.84 -2.25 1.15
C LYS A 73 -24.84 -0.72 1.16
N LYS A 74 -23.95 -0.10 1.93
CA LYS A 74 -23.93 1.35 2.13
C LYS A 74 -23.04 2.08 1.12
N PHE A 75 -22.02 1.40 0.59
CA PHE A 75 -20.97 2.08 -0.18
C PHE A 75 -20.62 1.42 -1.53
N GLY A 76 -21.27 0.33 -1.94
CA GLY A 76 -20.99 -0.31 -3.24
C GLY A 76 -19.69 -1.13 -3.23
N GLN A 77 -18.99 -1.21 -4.37
CA GLN A 77 -17.68 -1.86 -4.46
C GLN A 77 -16.57 -0.91 -3.98
N ALA A 78 -15.66 -1.40 -3.13
CA ALA A 78 -14.51 -0.67 -2.63
C ALA A 78 -13.47 -0.65 -3.74
N GLY A 79 -13.04 0.55 -4.12
CA GLY A 79 -12.08 0.73 -5.19
C GLY A 79 -10.64 0.68 -4.68
N LEU A 80 -10.34 1.39 -3.58
CA LEU A 80 -8.98 1.56 -3.08
C LEU A 80 -8.92 1.42 -1.56
N ILE A 81 -7.82 0.87 -1.08
CA ILE A 81 -7.47 0.76 0.34
C ILE A 81 -6.09 1.38 0.57
N ASP A 82 -5.98 2.23 1.59
CA ASP A 82 -4.69 2.69 2.11
C ASP A 82 -4.52 2.21 3.56
N VAL A 83 -3.41 1.51 3.79
CA VAL A 83 -3.00 0.94 5.08
C VAL A 83 -1.65 1.48 5.56
N SER A 84 -1.19 2.57 4.95
CA SER A 84 0.08 3.23 5.28
C SER A 84 0.16 3.61 6.77
N ASN A 85 -0.99 3.92 7.40
CA ASN A 85 -1.14 3.98 8.85
C ASN A 85 -2.04 2.83 9.39
N PRO A 86 -1.49 1.81 10.09
CA PRO A 86 -2.27 0.70 10.67
C PRO A 86 -3.36 1.11 11.67
N LEU A 87 -3.26 2.33 12.23
CA LEU A 87 -4.21 2.87 13.21
C LEU A 87 -5.36 3.63 12.54
N LYS A 88 -5.21 4.03 11.27
CA LYS A 88 -6.23 4.71 10.48
C LYS A 88 -6.21 4.19 9.04
N VAL A 89 -7.05 3.20 8.77
CA VAL A 89 -7.16 2.61 7.43
C VAL A 89 -8.16 3.42 6.62
N LEU A 90 -7.82 3.77 5.38
CA LEU A 90 -8.74 4.46 4.48
C LEU A 90 -9.30 3.48 3.46
N LEU A 91 -10.61 3.46 3.30
CA LEU A 91 -11.31 2.82 2.19
C LEU A 91 -11.94 3.88 1.31
N TYR A 92 -11.71 3.80 0.00
CA TYR A 92 -12.34 4.68 -0.96
C TYR A 92 -13.30 3.93 -1.88
N TYR A 93 -14.53 4.39 -1.91
CA TYR A 93 -15.63 3.88 -2.73
C TYR A 93 -15.84 4.82 -3.91
N GLN A 94 -15.33 4.42 -5.08
CA GLN A 94 -15.31 5.22 -6.30
C GLN A 94 -16.72 5.64 -6.74
N ASP A 95 -17.69 4.71 -6.75
CA ASP A 95 -19.05 4.94 -7.24
C ASP A 95 -19.79 6.06 -6.49
N PHE A 96 -19.47 6.25 -5.21
CA PHE A 96 -20.09 7.28 -4.36
C PHE A 96 -19.13 8.43 -4.03
N ALA A 97 -17.91 8.39 -4.55
CA ALA A 97 -16.80 9.25 -4.15
C ALA A 97 -16.77 9.46 -2.62
N THR A 98 -16.77 8.36 -1.88
CA THR A 98 -16.84 8.37 -0.41
C THR A 98 -15.59 7.75 0.17
N VAL A 99 -14.95 8.44 1.11
CA VAL A 99 -13.85 7.90 1.91
C VAL A 99 -14.38 7.48 3.26
N VAL A 100 -14.10 6.25 3.67
CA VAL A 100 -14.43 5.71 4.99
C VAL A 100 -13.12 5.50 5.73
N ALA A 101 -12.95 6.21 6.85
CA ALA A 101 -11.81 6.02 7.73
C ALA A 101 -12.16 4.99 8.82
N LEU A 102 -11.30 4.00 8.98
CA LEU A 102 -11.47 2.91 9.93
C LEU A 102 -10.35 2.93 10.98
N ASP A 103 -10.64 2.45 12.19
CA ASP A 103 -9.61 2.21 13.20
C ASP A 103 -8.86 0.88 13.00
N ARG A 104 -7.94 0.57 13.93
CA ARG A 104 -7.13 -0.67 13.91
C ARG A 104 -7.96 -1.97 13.93
N LEU A 105 -9.19 -1.92 14.43
CA LEU A 105 -10.14 -3.04 14.51
C LEU A 105 -11.16 -3.00 13.36
N LEU A 106 -10.93 -2.13 12.37
CA LEU A 106 -11.79 -1.88 11.23
C LEU A 106 -13.17 -1.29 11.57
N ASN A 107 -13.32 -0.62 12.73
CA ASN A 107 -14.56 0.12 13.02
C ASN A 107 -14.54 1.48 12.32
N VAL A 108 -15.70 1.90 11.81
CA VAL A 108 -15.85 3.22 11.19
C VAL A 108 -15.63 4.32 12.21
N ARG A 109 -14.69 5.22 11.90
CA ARG A 109 -14.42 6.44 12.68
C ARG A 109 -14.93 7.68 11.98
N ASN A 110 -14.90 7.69 10.66
CA ASN A 110 -15.36 8.82 9.88
C ASN A 110 -15.81 8.41 8.47
N THR A 111 -16.66 9.23 7.85
CA THR A 111 -17.11 9.06 6.46
C THR A 111 -17.16 10.43 5.79
N ILE A 112 -16.43 10.57 4.70
CA ILE A 112 -16.29 11.83 3.96
C ILE A 112 -16.93 11.64 2.59
N GLU A 113 -17.98 12.42 2.31
CA GLU A 113 -18.64 12.47 1.01
C GLU A 113 -17.98 13.56 0.14
N LEU A 114 -17.04 13.16 -0.71
CA LEU A 114 -16.21 14.10 -1.48
C LEU A 114 -17.02 14.97 -2.44
N ARG A 115 -18.14 14.46 -2.96
CA ARG A 115 -19.03 15.25 -3.83
C ARG A 115 -19.62 16.46 -3.13
N LYS A 116 -19.86 16.40 -1.81
CA LYS A 116 -20.32 17.57 -1.03
C LYS A 116 -19.26 18.67 -0.97
N GLN A 117 -18.00 18.32 -1.23
CA GLN A 117 -16.84 19.22 -1.27
C GLN A 117 -16.47 19.61 -2.72
N GLY A 118 -17.32 19.29 -3.70
CA GLY A 118 -17.06 19.57 -5.13
C GLY A 118 -16.08 18.61 -5.80
N ILE A 119 -15.57 17.59 -5.10
CA ILE A 119 -14.60 16.63 -5.63
C ILE A 119 -15.37 15.42 -6.17
N GLN A 120 -15.44 15.29 -7.49
CA GLN A 120 -16.35 14.32 -8.13
C GLN A 120 -15.68 13.01 -8.52
N GLN A 121 -14.46 13.06 -9.06
CA GLN A 121 -13.79 11.90 -9.64
C GLN A 121 -12.39 11.77 -9.06
N VAL A 122 -12.23 10.90 -8.07
CA VAL A 122 -10.93 10.62 -7.46
C VAL A 122 -10.38 9.33 -8.00
N ARG A 123 -9.13 9.37 -8.46
CA ARG A 123 -8.46 8.18 -9.02
C ARG A 123 -7.53 7.49 -8.02
N ALA A 124 -6.94 8.23 -7.10
CA ALA A 124 -6.06 7.70 -6.07
C ALA A 124 -6.22 8.49 -4.77
N ILE A 125 -6.06 7.81 -3.65
CA ILE A 125 -6.01 8.41 -2.30
C ILE A 125 -4.78 7.90 -1.56
N ALA A 126 -4.30 8.68 -0.60
CA ALA A 126 -3.35 8.24 0.41
C ALA A 126 -3.51 9.06 1.70
N GLN A 127 -3.10 8.50 2.81
CA GLN A 127 -2.94 9.21 4.05
C GLN A 127 -1.65 10.02 4.02
N SER A 128 -1.76 11.26 4.47
CA SER A 128 -0.64 12.15 4.71
C SER A 128 -0.05 11.91 6.11
N TYR A 129 1.24 12.22 6.29
CA TYR A 129 1.94 12.05 7.59
C TYR A 129 1.25 12.80 8.74
N ASP A 130 0.61 13.93 8.46
CA ASP A 130 -0.11 14.78 9.41
C ASP A 130 -1.60 14.41 9.57
N ASN A 131 -1.94 13.13 9.31
CA ASN A 131 -3.28 12.57 9.42
C ASN A 131 -4.32 13.20 8.47
N LYS A 132 -3.91 13.93 7.44
CA LYS A 132 -4.80 14.41 6.37
C LYS A 132 -4.91 13.37 5.25
N ILE A 133 -5.67 13.69 4.23
CA ILE A 133 -5.85 12.79 3.08
C ILE A 133 -5.37 13.52 1.82
N TRP A 134 -4.43 12.90 1.12
CA TRP A 134 -4.10 13.21 -0.25
C TRP A 134 -5.07 12.49 -1.18
N LEU A 135 -5.52 13.19 -2.22
CA LEU A 135 -6.33 12.61 -3.28
C LEU A 135 -6.00 13.26 -4.62
N TYR A 136 -6.09 12.48 -5.69
CA TYR A 136 -5.97 13.00 -7.05
C TYR A 136 -7.36 13.15 -7.68
N ASP A 137 -7.77 14.39 -7.91
CA ASP A 137 -8.98 14.75 -8.62
C ASP A 137 -8.71 14.69 -10.13
N GLU A 138 -9.25 13.66 -10.77
CA GLU A 138 -9.05 13.39 -12.19
C GLU A 138 -9.75 14.43 -13.08
N MET A 139 -10.90 14.95 -12.64
CA MET A 139 -11.68 15.91 -13.40
C MET A 139 -10.93 17.24 -13.53
N GLU A 140 -10.37 17.72 -12.42
CA GLU A 140 -9.54 18.92 -12.40
C GLU A 140 -8.08 18.67 -12.76
N SER A 141 -7.64 17.41 -12.82
CA SER A 141 -6.25 17.01 -13.01
C SER A 141 -5.32 17.63 -11.95
N LYS A 142 -5.71 17.56 -10.67
CA LYS A 142 -4.97 18.15 -9.54
C LYS A 142 -4.76 17.16 -8.41
N LEU A 143 -3.64 17.30 -7.71
CA LEU A 143 -3.44 16.70 -6.40
C LEU A 143 -4.01 17.64 -5.33
N LYS A 144 -4.88 17.13 -4.46
CA LYS A 144 -5.55 17.87 -3.39
C LYS A 144 -5.24 17.24 -2.04
N LYS A 145 -5.06 18.07 -1.01
CA LYS A 145 -5.00 17.67 0.40
C LYS A 145 -6.27 18.14 1.09
N ILE A 146 -6.98 17.22 1.74
CA ILE A 146 -8.18 17.52 2.51
C ILE A 146 -7.97 17.14 3.98
N ASP A 147 -8.68 17.80 4.88
CA ASP A 147 -8.76 17.36 6.28
C ASP A 147 -9.73 16.20 6.49
N GLU A 148 -9.90 15.82 7.76
CA GLU A 148 -10.75 14.71 8.15
C GLU A 148 -12.23 15.02 7.89
N ASP A 149 -12.64 16.28 7.80
CA ASP A 149 -14.02 16.67 7.46
C ASP A 149 -14.22 16.81 5.94
N GLY A 150 -13.15 16.62 5.15
CA GLY A 150 -13.13 16.75 3.71
C GLY A 150 -12.88 18.17 3.20
N LYS A 151 -12.58 19.13 4.09
CA LYS A 151 -12.27 20.50 3.70
C LYS A 151 -10.92 20.54 2.98
N LEU A 152 -10.88 21.23 1.84
CA LEU A 152 -9.66 21.46 1.08
C LEU A 152 -8.67 22.32 1.88
N LEU A 153 -7.43 21.83 2.01
CA LEU A 153 -6.32 22.50 2.67
C LEU A 153 -5.29 23.01 1.67
N GLN A 154 -4.99 22.21 0.65
CA GLN A 154 -3.98 22.50 -0.35
C GLN A 154 -4.34 21.84 -1.67
N GLU A 155 -3.95 22.44 -2.78
CA GLU A 155 -3.98 21.81 -4.08
C GLU A 155 -2.82 22.28 -4.96
N THR A 156 -2.50 21.48 -5.97
CA THR A 156 -1.55 21.86 -7.02
C THR A 156 -2.24 22.70 -8.11
N PRO A 157 -1.47 23.38 -8.96
CA PRO A 157 -1.95 23.76 -10.29
C PRO A 157 -2.41 22.52 -11.08
N ASP A 158 -3.17 22.77 -12.16
CA ASP A 158 -3.57 21.73 -13.09
C ASP A 158 -2.35 21.05 -13.73
N PHE A 159 -2.23 19.74 -13.55
CA PHE A 159 -1.11 18.96 -14.05
C PHE A 159 -1.01 18.93 -15.57
N ARG A 160 -2.09 19.16 -16.31
CA ARG A 160 -2.02 19.33 -17.77
C ARG A 160 -1.20 20.55 -18.17
N GLN A 161 -1.22 21.60 -17.35
CA GLN A 161 -0.41 22.80 -17.59
C GLN A 161 1.06 22.57 -17.23
N LEU A 162 1.32 21.76 -16.20
CA LEU A 162 2.69 21.47 -15.75
C LEU A 162 3.40 20.43 -16.63
N PHE A 163 2.68 19.42 -17.11
CA PHE A 163 3.25 18.26 -17.79
C PHE A 163 2.79 18.09 -19.25
N GLY A 164 1.93 18.97 -19.75
CA GLY A 164 1.35 18.90 -21.10
C GLY A 164 0.22 17.86 -21.25
N GLN A 165 0.09 16.95 -20.28
CA GLN A 165 -0.96 15.94 -20.21
C GLN A 165 -1.32 15.60 -18.76
N ALA A 166 -2.54 15.12 -18.54
CA ALA A 166 -2.96 14.67 -17.21
C ALA A 166 -2.34 13.30 -16.90
N PRO A 167 -1.67 13.12 -15.75
CA PRO A 167 -1.25 11.79 -15.33
C PRO A 167 -2.46 10.92 -14.93
N VAL A 168 -2.25 9.61 -14.94
CA VAL A 168 -3.21 8.59 -14.52
C VAL A 168 -2.62 7.87 -13.30
N PRO A 169 -2.53 8.52 -12.13
CA PRO A 169 -1.87 7.93 -10.97
C PRO A 169 -2.66 6.72 -10.48
N GLN A 170 -1.95 5.62 -10.19
CA GLN A 170 -2.56 4.42 -9.60
C GLN A 170 -2.50 4.43 -8.07
N LYS A 171 -1.48 5.09 -7.51
CA LYS A 171 -1.24 5.19 -6.06
C LYS A 171 -0.61 6.54 -5.74
N ILE A 172 -0.81 6.99 -4.50
CA ILE A 172 -0.11 8.12 -3.88
C ILE A 172 0.60 7.54 -2.66
N PHE A 173 1.80 8.04 -2.36
CA PHE A 173 2.54 7.70 -1.15
C PHE A 173 3.10 8.98 -0.57
N ASP A 174 3.04 9.11 0.75
CA ASP A 174 3.69 10.19 1.49
C ASP A 174 5.00 9.64 2.10
N GLN A 175 6.12 10.26 1.76
CA GLN A 175 7.46 9.71 2.02
C GLN A 175 7.91 9.91 3.48
N ASP A 176 7.30 10.84 4.21
CA ASP A 176 7.68 11.16 5.59
C ASP A 176 6.99 10.28 6.65
N GLN A 177 6.45 9.13 6.24
CA GLN A 177 5.91 8.12 7.15
C GLN A 177 7.04 7.24 7.71
N LEU A 178 7.85 7.80 8.62
CA LEU A 178 8.79 7.05 9.46
C LEU A 178 8.17 6.66 10.79
#